data_AF-A0A1E8FSK2-F1
#
_entry.id   AF-A0A1E8FSK2-F1
#
_cell.length_a   1.000
_cell.length_b   1.000
_cell.length_c   1.000
_cell.angle_alpha   90.00
_cell.angle_beta   90.00
_cell.angle_gamma   90.00
#
_symmetry.space_group_name_H-M   'P 1'
#
loop_
_entity.id
_entity.type
_entity.pdbx_description
1 polymer ?
#
loop_
_entity_poly.entity_id
_entity_poly.type
_entity_poly.pdbx_seq_one_letter_code
_entity_poly.pdbx_strand_id
1 'polypeptide(L)'
;MVLAVLAVAVVAVGWLFPGLLSAIPIGAGLLTLVAAVLLPAVKEIEFGLSPGFKLSPALKDREAQLRSVFELQRGDLEYCAHLLSNNPDSARRLLEAAWSQAAAAWRGPVTPQLRVYVLCLLVRLIRKDELWAVHHAGPGQAPDAGLLAGLPIEQRIVVVLHEFANLTIVEVAGLTGRTTAEVTDELVSARALTAGPS
;
A
#
# COMPACT_ATOMS: atom_id res chain seq x y z
N MET A 1 -36.01 -8.30 -25.35
CA MET A 1 -36.64 -9.11 -26.42
C MET A 1 -36.98 -8.33 -27.68
N VAL A 2 -37.60 -7.14 -27.60
CA VAL A 2 -38.02 -6.35 -28.78
C VAL A 2 -36.88 -6.06 -29.76
N LEU A 3 -35.68 -5.73 -29.27
CA LEU A 3 -34.49 -5.47 -30.09
C LEU A 3 -33.99 -6.70 -30.87
N ALA A 4 -34.08 -7.89 -30.30
CA ALA A 4 -33.64 -9.12 -30.95
C ALA A 4 -34.59 -9.52 -32.09
N VAL A 5 -35.89 -9.32 -31.89
CA VAL A 5 -36.91 -9.55 -32.93
C VAL A 5 -36.73 -8.57 -34.09
N LEU A 6 -36.41 -7.30 -33.80
CA LEU A 6 -36.14 -6.29 -34.81
C LEU A 6 -34.88 -6.62 -35.65
N ALA A 7 -33.82 -7.11 -35.01
CA ALA A 7 -32.58 -7.47 -35.68
C ALA A 7 -32.75 -8.68 -36.62
N VAL A 8 -33.50 -9.70 -36.19
CA VAL A 8 -33.81 -10.87 -37.03
C VAL A 8 -34.66 -10.48 -38.24
N ALA A 9 -35.63 -9.57 -38.07
CA ALA A 9 -36.44 -9.06 -39.16
C ALA A 9 -35.62 -8.31 -40.22
N VAL A 10 -34.64 -7.49 -39.81
CA VAL A 10 -33.75 -6.76 -40.72
C VAL A 10 -32.84 -7.69 -41.52
N VAL A 11 -32.32 -8.75 -40.88
CA VAL A 11 -31.49 -9.76 -41.55
C VAL A 11 -32.32 -10.57 -42.57
N ALA A 12 -33.56 -10.94 -42.22
CA ALA A 12 -34.44 -11.69 -43.11
C ALA A 12 -34.86 -10.88 -44.36
N VAL A 13 -35.13 -9.57 -44.19
CA VAL A 13 -35.46 -8.67 -45.32
C VAL A 13 -34.25 -8.46 -46.24
N GLY A 14 -33.04 -8.39 -45.68
CA GLY A 14 -31.79 -8.28 -46.46
C GLY A 14 -31.48 -9.52 -47.32
N TRP A 15 -32.00 -10.69 -46.94
CA TRP A 15 -31.86 -11.93 -47.71
C TRP A 15 -32.84 -12.04 -48.89
N LEU A 16 -33.97 -11.31 -48.85
CA LEU A 16 -35.04 -11.43 -49.84
C LEU A 16 -34.81 -10.57 -51.11
N PHE A 17 -33.89 -9.59 -51.06
CA PHE A 17 -33.60 -8.69 -52.18
C PHE A 17 -32.09 -8.67 -52.52
N PRO A 18 -31.62 -9.56 -53.41
CA PRO A 18 -30.21 -9.67 -53.77
C PRO A 18 -29.84 -8.66 -54.88
N GLY A 19 -30.03 -7.37 -54.60
CA GLY A 19 -29.44 -6.28 -55.37
C GLY A 19 -28.20 -5.75 -54.67
N LEU A 20 -27.29 -5.09 -55.40
CA LEU A 20 -25.93 -4.64 -55.03
C LEU A 20 -25.77 -3.79 -53.72
N LEU A 21 -26.84 -3.62 -52.93
CA LEU A 21 -26.91 -2.91 -51.65
C LEU A 21 -27.14 -3.84 -50.45
N SER A 22 -27.10 -5.17 -50.62
CA SER A 22 -27.35 -6.16 -49.55
C SER A 22 -26.25 -6.27 -48.49
N ALA A 23 -25.03 -5.78 -48.77
CA ALA A 23 -23.91 -5.88 -47.84
C ALA A 23 -24.07 -5.00 -46.58
N ILE A 24 -24.74 -3.84 -46.71
CA ILE A 24 -24.92 -2.87 -45.62
C ILE A 24 -25.89 -3.37 -44.54
N PRO A 25 -27.12 -3.85 -44.86
CA PRO A 25 -28.05 -4.32 -43.85
C PRO A 25 -27.61 -5.64 -43.18
N ILE A 26 -26.91 -6.51 -43.90
CA ILE A 26 -26.36 -7.76 -43.33
C ILE A 26 -25.25 -7.44 -42.34
N GLY A 27 -24.37 -6.50 -42.66
CA GLY A 27 -23.33 -6.02 -41.75
C GLY A 27 -23.91 -5.40 -40.48
N ALA A 28 -24.89 -4.50 -40.61
CA ALA A 28 -25.53 -3.84 -39.46
C ALA A 28 -26.35 -4.83 -38.59
N GLY A 29 -27.01 -5.80 -39.20
CA GLY A 29 -27.75 -6.87 -38.50
C GLY A 29 -26.83 -7.83 -37.74
N LEU A 30 -25.68 -8.21 -38.32
CA LEU A 30 -24.69 -9.04 -37.64
C LEU A 30 -24.04 -8.29 -36.46
N LEU A 31 -23.73 -7.00 -36.63
CA LEU A 31 -23.11 -6.17 -35.59
C LEU A 31 -24.07 -5.92 -34.41
N THR A 32 -25.37 -5.75 -34.68
CA THR A 32 -26.39 -5.64 -33.63
C THR A 32 -26.66 -6.98 -32.95
N LEU A 33 -26.57 -8.12 -33.64
CA LEU A 33 -26.72 -9.44 -33.05
C LEU A 33 -25.50 -9.83 -32.20
N VAL A 34 -24.28 -9.51 -32.65
CA VAL A 34 -23.03 -9.59 -31.88
C VAL A 34 -23.13 -8.71 -30.64
N ALA A 35 -23.54 -7.45 -30.76
CA ALA A 35 -23.73 -6.57 -29.61
C ALA A 35 -24.81 -7.11 -28.65
N ALA A 36 -25.96 -7.58 -29.15
CA ALA A 36 -27.06 -8.04 -28.32
C ALA A 36 -26.82 -9.40 -27.65
N VAL A 37 -25.96 -10.26 -28.21
CA VAL A 37 -25.64 -11.60 -27.67
C VAL A 37 -24.34 -11.60 -26.87
N LEU A 38 -23.34 -10.79 -27.23
CA LEU A 38 -22.06 -10.73 -26.51
C LEU A 38 -22.03 -9.67 -25.39
N LEU A 39 -22.79 -8.57 -25.47
CA LEU A 39 -22.85 -7.62 -24.34
C LEU A 39 -23.49 -8.21 -23.06
N PRO A 40 -24.51 -9.10 -23.13
CA PRO A 40 -24.96 -9.80 -21.93
C PRO A 40 -23.93 -10.80 -21.42
N ALA A 41 -23.19 -11.48 -22.31
CA ALA A 41 -22.21 -12.49 -21.92
C ALA A 41 -20.95 -11.89 -21.26
N VAL A 42 -20.51 -10.70 -21.68
CA VAL A 42 -19.42 -9.99 -20.98
C VAL A 42 -19.89 -9.38 -19.65
N LYS A 43 -21.19 -9.04 -19.53
CA LYS A 43 -21.76 -8.60 -18.25
C LYS A 43 -21.92 -9.72 -17.22
N GLU A 44 -22.03 -10.97 -17.64
CA GLU A 44 -22.25 -12.09 -16.72
C GLU A 44 -20.97 -12.87 -16.34
N ILE A 45 -19.84 -12.63 -17.02
CA ILE A 45 -18.58 -13.33 -16.72
C ILE A 45 -17.61 -12.47 -15.88
N GLU A 46 -17.74 -11.14 -15.83
CA GLU A 46 -16.88 -10.28 -15.00
C GLU A 46 -17.43 -9.92 -13.61
N PHE A 47 -18.67 -10.30 -13.29
CA PHE A 47 -19.22 -10.10 -11.94
C PHE A 47 -19.95 -11.34 -11.43
N GLY A 48 -19.17 -12.38 -11.13
CA GLY A 48 -19.55 -13.42 -10.16
C GLY A 48 -19.65 -12.90 -8.71
N LEU A 49 -20.16 -11.69 -8.51
CA LEU A 49 -20.51 -11.13 -7.21
C LEU A 49 -22.02 -10.90 -7.20
N SER A 50 -22.74 -11.76 -6.48
CA SER A 50 -24.19 -11.67 -6.32
C SER A 50 -24.63 -10.24 -5.95
N PRO A 51 -25.72 -9.72 -6.55
CA PRO A 51 -26.20 -8.37 -6.28
C PRO A 51 -26.82 -8.35 -4.87
N GLY A 52 -26.10 -7.73 -3.93
CA GLY A 52 -26.53 -7.64 -2.52
C GLY A 52 -25.50 -8.09 -1.50
N PHE A 53 -24.26 -8.38 -1.92
CA PHE A 53 -23.20 -8.74 -0.99
C PHE A 53 -22.87 -7.60 -0.02
N LYS A 54 -22.83 -7.93 1.27
CA LYS A 54 -22.49 -7.11 2.45
C LYS A 54 -21.03 -6.59 2.44
N LEU A 55 -20.51 -6.19 1.28
CA LEU A 55 -19.14 -5.72 1.09
C LEU A 55 -18.94 -4.33 1.72
N SER A 56 -19.90 -3.42 1.58
CA SER A 56 -19.80 -2.09 2.19
C SER A 56 -19.70 -2.14 3.73
N PRO A 57 -20.56 -2.88 4.47
CA PRO A 57 -20.41 -2.98 5.92
C PRO A 57 -19.16 -3.77 6.34
N ALA A 58 -18.79 -4.85 5.65
CA ALA A 58 -17.58 -5.62 5.98
C ALA A 58 -16.28 -4.83 5.73
N LEU A 59 -16.24 -4.00 4.68
CA LEU A 59 -15.11 -3.10 4.41
C LEU A 59 -15.04 -1.97 5.44
N LYS A 60 -16.17 -1.37 5.80
CA LYS A 60 -16.22 -0.34 6.86
C LYS A 60 -15.82 -0.89 8.22
N ASP A 61 -16.27 -2.09 8.56
CA ASP A 61 -15.91 -2.78 9.81
C ASP A 61 -14.41 -3.10 9.84
N ARG A 62 -13.85 -3.57 8.72
CA ARG A 62 -12.40 -3.78 8.56
C ARG A 62 -11.60 -2.49 8.71
N GLU A 63 -12.04 -1.40 8.09
CA GLU A 63 -11.37 -0.11 8.20
C GLU A 63 -11.39 0.40 9.65
N ALA A 64 -12.51 0.23 10.34
CA ALA A 64 -12.66 0.56 11.76
C ALA A 64 -11.74 -0.30 12.65
N GLN A 65 -11.62 -1.60 12.38
CA GLN A 65 -10.71 -2.51 13.08
C GLN A 65 -9.23 -2.17 12.86
N LEU A 66 -8.84 -1.81 11.63
CA LEU A 66 -7.49 -1.35 11.37
C LEU A 66 -7.20 -0.07 12.15
N ARG A 67 -8.14 0.88 12.13
CA ARG A 67 -8.00 2.17 12.83
C ARG A 67 -7.93 2.00 14.35
N SER A 68 -8.69 1.08 14.93
CA SER A 68 -8.64 0.84 16.37
C SER A 68 -7.29 0.26 16.81
N VAL A 69 -6.70 -0.63 16.00
CA VAL A 69 -5.36 -1.17 16.27
C VAL A 69 -4.29 -0.10 16.07
N PHE A 70 -4.46 0.81 15.11
CA PHE A 70 -3.59 1.97 14.98
C PHE A 70 -3.59 2.81 16.25
N GLU A 71 -4.76 3.23 16.73
CA GLU A 71 -4.83 4.09 17.92
C GLU A 71 -4.20 3.43 19.15
N LEU A 72 -4.34 2.10 19.28
CA LEU A 72 -3.72 1.35 20.38
C LEU A 72 -2.18 1.37 20.30
N GLN A 73 -1.61 1.35 19.09
CA GLN A 73 -0.16 1.26 18.86
C GLN A 73 0.48 2.61 18.51
N ARG A 74 -0.34 3.66 18.37
CA ARG A 74 0.07 4.97 17.84
C ARG A 74 1.18 5.58 18.68
N GLY A 75 1.06 5.54 20.01
CA GLY A 75 2.07 6.09 20.92
C GLY A 75 3.45 5.47 20.73
N ASP A 76 3.53 4.14 20.68
CA ASP A 76 4.79 3.41 20.49
C ASP A 76 5.41 3.70 19.12
N LEU A 77 4.58 3.76 18.07
CA LEU A 77 5.02 4.03 16.71
C LEU A 77 5.43 5.50 16.51
N GLU A 78 4.72 6.45 17.11
CA GLU A 78 5.09 7.88 17.14
C GLU A 78 6.44 8.05 17.82
N TYR A 79 6.65 7.39 18.96
CA TYR A 79 7.94 7.42 19.65
C TYR A 79 9.07 6.86 18.79
N CYS A 80 8.87 5.71 18.14
CA CYS A 80 9.85 5.16 17.19
C CYS A 80 10.11 6.11 16.01
N ALA A 81 9.07 6.73 15.45
CA ALA A 81 9.21 7.68 14.35
C ALA A 81 10.03 8.92 14.76
N HIS A 82 9.80 9.43 15.98
CA HIS A 82 10.56 10.54 16.56
C HIS A 82 12.02 10.19 16.76
N LEU A 83 12.34 8.99 17.25
CA LEU A 83 13.73 8.55 17.40
C LEU A 83 14.44 8.40 16.05
N LEU A 84 13.73 8.02 14.99
CA LEU A 84 14.30 7.82 13.66
C LEU A 84 14.47 9.12 12.87
N SER A 85 13.66 10.14 13.15
CA SER A 85 13.61 11.38 12.37
C SER A 85 14.24 12.55 13.14
N ASN A 86 15.02 13.40 12.48
CA ASN A 86 15.61 14.59 13.13
C ASN A 86 14.61 15.73 13.37
N ASN A 87 13.39 15.63 12.84
CA ASN A 87 12.34 16.63 12.96
C ASN A 87 11.02 15.95 13.38
N PRO A 88 10.42 16.33 14.52
CA PRO A 88 9.20 15.72 15.02
C PRO A 88 7.99 15.90 14.09
N ASP A 89 7.91 17.02 13.35
CA ASP A 89 6.83 17.25 12.39
C ASP A 89 6.98 16.38 11.13
N SER A 90 8.22 16.07 10.72
CA SER A 90 8.46 15.10 9.64
C SER A 90 8.09 13.70 10.11
N ALA A 91 8.52 13.31 11.32
CA ALA A 91 8.25 12.01 11.92
C ALA A 91 6.76 11.65 11.89
N ARG A 92 5.90 12.58 12.36
CA ARG A 92 4.44 12.38 12.39
C ARG A 92 3.85 12.23 10.99
N ARG A 93 4.25 13.08 10.04
CA ARG A 93 3.76 13.00 8.64
C ARG A 93 4.18 11.69 7.96
N LEU A 94 5.41 11.24 8.19
CA LEU A 94 5.91 9.97 7.63
C LEU A 94 5.20 8.77 8.25
N LEU A 95 4.88 8.81 9.55
CA LEU A 95 4.10 7.77 10.21
C LEU A 95 2.67 7.70 9.69
N GLU A 96 1.99 8.85 9.56
CA GLU A 96 0.64 8.92 8.96
C GLU A 96 0.65 8.38 7.53
N ALA A 97 1.67 8.71 6.74
CA ALA A 97 1.83 8.20 5.37
C ALA A 97 2.09 6.68 5.34
N ALA A 98 2.94 6.16 6.24
CA ALA A 98 3.19 4.73 6.37
C ALA A 98 1.90 3.97 6.71
N TRP A 99 1.10 4.52 7.63
CA TRP A 99 -0.17 3.92 8.02
C TRP A 99 -1.20 3.96 6.88
N SER A 100 -1.33 5.09 6.19
CA SER A 100 -2.23 5.22 5.03
C SER A 100 -1.88 4.19 3.94
N GLN A 101 -0.59 4.00 3.66
CA GLN A 101 -0.13 2.96 2.75
C GLN A 101 -0.43 1.55 3.28
N ALA A 102 -0.26 1.32 4.58
CA ALA A 102 -0.57 0.04 5.20
C ALA A 102 -2.06 -0.29 5.10
N ALA A 103 -2.94 0.65 5.43
CA ALA A 103 -4.39 0.49 5.36
C ALA A 103 -4.86 0.20 3.92
N ALA A 104 -4.23 0.82 2.92
CA ALA A 104 -4.56 0.59 1.51
C ALA A 104 -4.07 -0.78 0.99
N ALA A 105 -2.90 -1.23 1.42
CA ALA A 105 -2.25 -2.44 0.89
C ALA A 105 -2.54 -3.72 1.68
N TRP A 106 -2.84 -3.61 2.98
CA TRP A 106 -2.95 -4.78 3.86
C TRP A 106 -4.21 -5.60 3.57
N ARG A 107 -4.01 -6.82 3.03
CA ARG A 107 -5.08 -7.77 2.73
C ARG A 107 -5.27 -8.84 3.82
N GLY A 108 -4.32 -9.02 4.73
CA GLY A 108 -4.34 -10.03 5.78
C GLY A 108 -5.24 -9.72 7.00
N PRO A 109 -5.30 -10.62 7.98
CA PRO A 109 -5.96 -10.38 9.27
C PRO A 109 -5.23 -9.31 10.09
N VAL A 110 -5.94 -8.65 10.99
CA VAL A 110 -5.34 -7.67 11.91
C VAL A 110 -4.61 -8.41 13.03
N THR A 111 -3.32 -8.64 12.83
CA THR A 111 -2.43 -9.36 13.75
C THR A 111 -1.24 -8.47 14.13
N PRO A 112 -0.42 -8.83 15.13
CA PRO A 112 0.81 -8.10 15.47
C PRO A 112 1.76 -7.90 14.27
N GLN A 113 1.65 -8.73 13.22
CA GLN A 113 2.42 -8.60 11.98
C GLN A 113 2.13 -7.29 11.23
N LEU A 114 0.94 -6.70 11.41
CA LEU A 114 0.60 -5.40 10.85
C LEU A 114 1.52 -4.30 11.39
N ARG A 115 1.90 -4.36 12.68
CA ARG A 115 2.85 -3.42 13.29
C ARG A 115 4.20 -3.49 12.59
N VAL A 116 4.70 -4.70 12.38
CA VAL A 116 5.98 -4.93 11.68
C VAL A 116 5.89 -4.39 10.25
N TYR A 117 4.78 -4.66 9.55
CA TYR A 117 4.56 -4.14 8.20
C TYR A 117 4.56 -2.60 8.14
N VAL A 118 3.92 -1.94 9.10
CA VAL A 118 3.92 -0.47 9.22
C VAL A 118 5.33 0.05 9.49
N LEU A 119 6.09 -0.59 10.39
CA LEU A 119 7.49 -0.25 10.65
C LEU A 119 8.36 -0.40 9.39
N CYS A 120 8.15 -1.45 8.59
CA CYS A 120 8.83 -1.62 7.29
C CYS A 120 8.55 -0.42 6.37
N LEU A 121 7.28 -0.02 6.27
CA LEU A 121 6.86 1.10 5.42
C LEU A 121 7.44 2.43 5.93
N LEU A 122 7.42 2.64 7.25
CA LEU A 122 7.98 3.83 7.89
C LEU A 122 9.48 3.95 7.63
N VAL A 123 10.26 2.90 7.90
CA VAL A 123 11.72 2.88 7.65
C VAL A 123 12.02 3.18 6.19
N ARG A 124 11.26 2.60 5.26
CA ARG A 124 11.40 2.89 3.82
C ARG A 124 11.12 4.35 3.49
N LEU A 125 10.11 4.97 4.11
CA LEU A 125 9.79 6.37 3.90
C LEU A 125 10.85 7.29 4.50
N ILE A 126 11.38 6.98 5.69
CA ILE A 126 12.45 7.74 6.34
C ILE A 126 13.74 7.70 5.51
N ARG A 127 14.16 6.52 5.04
CA ARG A 127 15.31 6.40 4.13
C ARG A 127 15.16 7.27 2.89
N LYS A 128 13.95 7.32 2.31
CA LYS A 128 13.66 8.19 1.17
C LYS A 128 13.67 9.66 1.56
N ASP A 129 13.06 10.04 2.68
CA ASP A 129 13.03 11.42 3.17
C ASP A 129 14.46 11.95 3.35
N GLU A 130 15.34 11.18 3.98
CA GLU A 130 16.73 11.58 4.17
C GLU A 130 17.52 11.68 2.87
N LEU A 131 17.38 10.70 1.97
CA LEU A 131 17.99 10.75 0.64
C LEU A 131 17.59 12.03 -0.10
N TRP A 132 16.34 12.47 0.01
CA TRP A 132 15.85 13.67 -0.66
C TRP A 132 16.17 14.96 0.12
N ALA A 133 16.23 14.90 1.45
CA ALA A 133 16.62 16.00 2.31
C ALA A 133 18.08 16.41 2.08
N VAL A 134 19.00 15.45 1.86
CA VAL A 134 20.40 15.74 1.51
C VAL A 134 20.51 16.59 0.23
N HIS A 135 19.55 16.47 -0.70
CA HIS A 135 19.53 17.26 -1.94
C HIS A 135 18.87 18.63 -1.78
N HIS A 136 18.15 18.88 -0.68
CA HIS A 136 17.35 20.09 -0.45
C HIS A 136 17.69 20.83 0.86
N ALA A 137 18.69 20.36 1.61
CA ALA A 137 19.08 20.96 2.89
C ALA A 137 19.70 22.34 2.67
N GLY A 138 18.89 23.39 2.81
CA GLY A 138 19.36 24.74 3.08
C GLY A 138 19.97 24.83 4.49
N PRO A 139 20.90 25.78 4.73
CA PRO A 139 21.54 25.92 6.02
C PRO A 139 20.52 26.46 7.04
N GLY A 140 20.14 25.67 8.05
CA GLY A 140 19.31 26.22 9.12
C GLY A 140 18.66 25.27 10.11
N GLN A 141 18.55 23.97 9.83
CA GLN A 141 17.89 23.06 10.77
C GLN A 141 18.95 22.25 11.54
N ALA A 142 19.26 22.71 12.75
CA ALA A 142 20.06 21.94 13.68
C ALA A 142 19.31 20.65 14.01
N PRO A 143 19.94 19.46 13.86
CA PRO A 143 19.31 18.20 14.26
C PRO A 143 19.05 18.22 15.77
N ASP A 144 17.93 17.62 16.18
CA ASP A 144 17.64 17.41 17.60
C ASP A 144 18.82 16.71 18.28
N ALA A 145 19.28 17.23 19.41
CA ALA A 145 20.51 16.83 20.09
C ALA A 145 20.36 15.53 20.93
N GLY A 146 19.66 14.52 20.39
CA GLY A 146 19.54 13.20 21.02
C GLY A 146 20.80 12.35 20.79
N LEU A 147 21.14 11.46 21.72
CA LEU A 147 22.28 10.53 21.58
C LEU A 147 22.20 9.69 20.29
N LEU A 148 21.00 9.35 19.84
CA LEU A 148 20.77 8.63 18.59
C LEU A 148 20.87 9.52 17.34
N ALA A 149 20.70 10.83 17.47
CA ALA A 149 20.75 11.77 16.36
C ALA A 149 22.16 11.93 15.77
N GLY A 150 23.20 11.60 16.54
CA GLY A 150 24.58 11.53 16.07
C GLY A 150 24.93 10.25 15.29
N LEU A 151 24.05 9.24 15.32
CA LEU A 151 24.28 8.00 14.58
C LEU A 151 23.91 8.15 13.10
N PRO A 152 24.66 7.49 12.19
CA PRO A 152 24.20 7.25 10.83
C PRO A 152 22.82 6.60 10.84
N ILE A 153 21.96 6.98 9.89
CA ILE A 153 20.56 6.53 9.85
C ILE A 153 20.41 5.02 9.93
N GLU A 154 21.28 4.27 9.27
CA GLU A 154 21.18 2.81 9.22
C GLU A 154 21.41 2.18 10.60
N GLN A 155 22.41 2.68 11.34
CA GLN A 155 22.65 2.24 12.72
C GLN A 155 21.50 2.68 13.64
N ARG A 156 20.98 3.88 13.43
CA ARG A 156 19.82 4.39 14.17
C ARG A 156 18.58 3.53 13.96
N ILE A 157 18.31 3.13 12.71
CA ILE A 157 17.21 2.22 12.36
C ILE A 157 17.35 0.91 13.12
N VAL A 158 18.54 0.30 13.11
CA VAL A 158 18.80 -0.97 13.80
C VAL A 158 18.58 -0.84 15.31
N VAL A 159 19.10 0.22 15.94
CA VAL A 159 18.90 0.46 17.39
C VAL A 159 17.43 0.69 17.72
N VAL A 160 16.73 1.54 16.97
CA VAL A 160 15.32 1.85 17.25
C VAL A 160 14.44 0.62 17.08
N LEU A 161 14.65 -0.17 16.02
CA LEU A 161 13.85 -1.37 15.80
C LEU A 161 14.12 -2.43 16.88
N HIS A 162 15.38 -2.62 17.29
CA HIS A 162 15.73 -3.62 18.28
C HIS A 162 15.36 -3.21 19.71
N GLU A 163 15.84 -2.05 20.17
CA GLU A 163 15.75 -1.65 21.58
C GLU A 163 14.41 -0.99 21.94
N PHE A 164 13.76 -0.32 20.98
CA PHE A 164 12.54 0.44 21.25
C PHE A 164 11.28 -0.18 20.66
N ALA A 165 11.37 -0.76 19.46
CA ALA A 165 10.25 -1.51 18.89
C ALA A 165 10.22 -2.98 19.35
N ASN A 166 11.24 -3.44 20.09
CA ASN A 166 11.37 -4.78 20.66
C ASN A 166 11.35 -5.89 19.59
N LEU A 167 11.92 -5.64 18.42
CA LEU A 167 12.09 -6.65 17.37
C LEU A 167 13.34 -7.50 17.67
N THR A 168 13.24 -8.78 17.37
CA THR A 168 14.39 -9.70 17.42
C THR A 168 15.41 -9.35 16.33
N ILE A 169 16.66 -9.74 16.52
CA ILE A 169 17.74 -9.55 15.53
C ILE A 169 17.35 -10.13 14.15
N VAL A 170 16.62 -11.26 14.14
CA VAL A 170 16.14 -11.92 12.92
C VAL A 170 15.09 -11.06 12.20
N GLU A 171 14.16 -10.46 12.93
CA GLU A 171 13.15 -9.56 12.36
C GLU A 171 13.77 -8.28 11.83
N VAL A 172 14.72 -7.68 12.57
CA VAL A 172 15.46 -6.50 12.12
C VAL A 172 16.26 -6.80 10.85
N ALA A 173 16.94 -7.95 10.78
CA ALA A 173 17.65 -8.42 9.60
C ALA A 173 16.71 -8.55 8.38
N GLY A 174 15.57 -9.22 8.56
CA GLY A 174 14.55 -9.36 7.52
C GLY A 174 13.96 -8.02 7.05
N LEU A 175 13.75 -7.08 7.98
CA LEU A 175 13.17 -5.76 7.68
C LEU A 175 14.15 -4.85 6.94
N THR A 176 15.42 -4.89 7.33
CA THR A 176 16.46 -4.01 6.79
C THR A 176 17.15 -4.57 5.54
N GLY A 177 16.93 -5.85 5.21
CA GLY A 177 17.57 -6.55 4.09
C GLY A 177 19.01 -6.96 4.37
N ARG A 178 19.33 -7.20 5.65
CA ARG A 178 20.69 -7.46 6.15
C ARG A 178 20.79 -8.85 6.77
N THR A 179 22.02 -9.29 7.00
CA THR A 179 22.30 -10.50 7.76
C THR A 179 22.19 -10.24 9.27
N THR A 180 21.94 -11.29 10.05
CA THR A 180 21.91 -11.19 11.52
C THR A 180 23.26 -10.80 12.11
N ALA A 181 24.37 -11.15 11.45
CA ALA A 181 25.72 -10.74 11.84
C ALA A 181 25.90 -9.22 11.70
N GLU A 182 25.56 -8.66 10.53
CA GLU A 182 25.62 -7.21 10.28
C GLU A 182 24.77 -6.41 11.28
N VAL A 183 23.56 -6.89 11.59
CA VAL A 183 22.68 -6.26 12.59
C VAL A 183 23.33 -6.29 13.99
N THR A 184 23.97 -7.39 14.35
CA THR A 184 24.65 -7.52 15.65
C THR A 184 25.85 -6.57 15.73
N ASP A 185 26.67 -6.51 14.69
CA ASP A 185 27.84 -5.64 14.62
C ASP A 185 27.44 -4.16 14.68
N GLU A 186 26.37 -3.77 13.99
CA GLU A 186 25.85 -2.40 14.08
C GLU A 186 25.32 -2.05 15.47
N LEU A 187 24.65 -2.98 16.17
CA LEU A 187 24.21 -2.73 17.55
C LEU A 187 25.40 -2.53 18.50
N VAL A 188 26.46 -3.34 18.36
CA VAL A 188 27.68 -3.19 19.14
C VAL A 188 28.35 -1.85 18.84
N SER A 189 28.50 -1.49 17.56
CA SER A 189 29.07 -0.21 17.15
C SER A 189 28.24 0.97 17.66
N ALA A 190 26.92 0.91 17.56
CA ALA A 190 26.04 1.99 17.99
C ALA A 190 26.12 2.18 19.51
N ARG A 191 26.16 1.09 20.29
CA ARG A 191 26.36 1.16 21.75
C ARG A 191 27.69 1.78 22.13
N ALA A 192 28.76 1.48 21.41
CA ALA A 192 30.06 2.10 21.65
C ALA A 192 30.03 3.63 21.41
N LEU A 193 29.19 4.11 20.48
CA LEU A 193 29.04 5.53 20.15
C LEU A 193 28.05 6.26 21.07
N THR A 194 27.11 5.55 21.70
CA THR A 194 26.06 6.13 22.55
C THR A 194 26.26 5.88 24.04
N ALA A 195 27.21 5.03 24.43
CA ALA A 195 27.65 4.91 25.82
C ALA A 195 28.29 6.23 26.25
N GLY A 196 27.59 7.00 27.10
CA GLY A 196 28.14 8.21 27.72
C GLY A 196 29.39 7.90 28.56
N PRO A 197 30.19 8.92 28.92
CA PRO A 197 31.34 8.70 29.81
C PRO A 197 30.84 8.12 31.14
N SER A 198 31.38 6.96 31.49
CA SER A 198 31.19 6.29 32.79
C SER A 198 31.66 7.15 33.95
#